data_AF-A0A1I4Z0W8-F1
#
_entry.id   AF-A0A1I4Z0W8-F1
#
_cell.length_a   1.000
_cell.length_b   1.000
_cell.length_c   1.000
_cell.angle_alpha   90.00
_cell.angle_beta   90.00
_cell.angle_gamma   90.00
#
_symmetry.space_group_name_H-M   'P 1'
#
loop_
_entity.id
_entity.type
_entity.pdbx_description
1 polymer ?
#
loop_
_entity_poly.entity_id
_entity_poly.type
_entity_poly.pdbx_seq_one_letter_code
_entity_poly.pdbx_strand_id
1 'polypeptide(L)' 'MEEQLKSLYIKRTQKDYSLSLKLQIVKEVESGESTISHCRQKYGIQSHATVLNWLRKYGNFDWDYQRPHTMQKTPEQR' A
#
# COMPACT_ATOMS: atom_id res chain seq x y z
N MET A 1 -17.19 21.28 26.95
CA MET A 1 -17.30 19.85 26.63
C MET A 1 -16.68 19.66 25.27
N GLU A 2 -15.35 19.54 25.21
CA GLU A 2 -14.67 19.06 24.01
C GLU A 2 -13.60 18.11 24.51
N GLU A 3 -14.02 16.86 24.66
CA GLU A 3 -13.14 15.76 24.95
C GLU A 3 -12.19 15.65 23.77
N GLN A 4 -10.97 16.17 23.95
CA GLN A 4 -9.90 16.03 22.98
C GLN A 4 -9.72 14.54 22.73
N LEU A 5 -10.18 14.08 21.57
CA LEU A 5 -9.92 12.75 21.04
C LEU A 5 -8.40 12.63 20.88
N LYS A 6 -7.72 12.30 21.97
CA LYS A 6 -6.33 11.81 21.97
C LYS A 6 -6.32 10.76 20.89
N SER A 7 -5.66 11.05 19.77
CA SER A 7 -5.49 10.07 18.71
C SER A 7 -4.85 8.86 19.38
N LEU A 8 -5.65 7.82 19.63
CA LEU A 8 -5.19 6.61 20.28
C LEU A 8 -4.21 6.00 19.29
N TYR A 9 -2.92 6.31 19.47
CA TYR A 9 -1.86 5.74 18.68
C TYR A 9 -1.85 4.25 18.98
N ILE A 10 -2.54 3.48 18.14
CA ILE A 10 -2.56 2.03 18.25
C ILE A 10 -1.19 1.56 17.79
N LYS A 11 -0.38 1.11 18.76
CA LYS A 11 0.93 0.55 18.50
C LYS A 11 0.78 -0.61 17.50
N ARG A 12 1.56 -0.57 16.41
CA ARG A 12 1.62 -1.67 15.46
C ARG A 12 2.24 -2.88 16.16
N THR A 13 1.48 -3.96 16.24
CA THR A 13 1.95 -5.25 16.73
C THR A 13 2.52 -6.06 15.56
N GLN A 14 3.48 -6.95 15.83
CA GLN A 14 3.90 -7.92 14.82
C GLN A 14 2.70 -8.81 14.47
N LYS A 15 2.37 -8.87 13.17
CA LYS A 15 1.43 -9.84 12.62
C LYS A 15 2.13 -10.62 11.52
N ASP A 16 2.16 -11.94 11.68
CA ASP A 16 2.60 -12.83 10.62
C ASP A 16 1.45 -13.10 9.66
N TYR A 17 1.63 -12.65 8.43
CA TYR A 17 0.69 -12.90 7.35
C TYR A 17 1.14 -14.15 6.60
N SER A 18 0.23 -15.13 6.47
CA SER A 18 0.49 -16.36 5.71
C SER A 18 0.75 -16.06 4.24
N LEU A 19 1.50 -16.93 3.55
CA LEU A 19 1.78 -16.76 2.13
C LEU A 19 0.51 -16.79 1.28
N SER A 20 -0.44 -17.67 1.60
CA SER A 20 -1.73 -17.77 0.90
C SER A 20 -2.50 -16.45 0.93
N LEU A 21 -2.54 -15.77 2.08
CA LEU A 21 -3.20 -14.48 2.22
C LEU A 21 -2.53 -13.41 1.34
N LYS A 22 -1.19 -13.39 1.30
CA LYS A 22 -0.42 -12.45 0.47
C LYS A 22 -0.76 -12.62 -1.01
N LEU A 23 -0.75 -13.86 -1.48
CA LEU A 23 -1.05 -14.19 -2.88
C LEU A 23 -2.51 -13.88 -3.25
N GLN A 24 -3.45 -14.15 -2.34
CA GLN A 24 -4.87 -13.83 -2.56
C GLN A 24 -5.07 -12.33 -2.75
N ILE A 25 -4.47 -11.50 -1.89
CA ILE A 25 -4.57 -10.04 -1.97
C ILE A 25 -3.94 -9.54 -3.26
N VAL A 26 -2.78 -10.05 -3.63
CA VAL A 26 -2.09 -9.66 -4.87
C VAL A 26 -2.97 -9.96 -6.07
N LYS A 27 -3.54 -11.16 -6.17
CA LYS A 27 -4.44 -11.56 -7.26
C LYS A 27 -5.68 -10.67 -7.35
N GLU A 28 -6.31 -10.35 -6.22
CA GLU A 28 -7.54 -9.54 -6.16
C GLU A 28 -7.28 -8.08 -6.60
N VAL A 29 -6.11 -7.54 -6.23
CA VAL A 29 -5.68 -6.19 -6.66
C VAL A 29 -5.28 -6.17 -8.14
N GLU A 30 -4.55 -7.17 -8.62
CA GLU A 30 -4.15 -7.28 -10.03
C GLU A 30 -5.35 -7.50 -10.95
N SER A 31 -6.38 -8.21 -10.49
CA SER A 31 -7.65 -8.36 -11.21
C SER A 31 -8.47 -7.07 -11.26
N GLY A 32 -8.09 -6.03 -10.49
CA GLY A 32 -8.82 -4.76 -10.40
C GLY A 32 -10.13 -4.84 -9.62
N GLU A 33 -10.45 -5.98 -8.98
CA GLU A 33 -11.69 -6.16 -8.20
C GLU A 33 -11.65 -5.40 -6.88
N SER A 34 -10.46 -5.15 -6.34
CA SER A 34 -10.29 -4.44 -5.07
C SER A 34 -9.10 -3.49 -5.11
N THR A 35 -9.30 -2.28 -4.58
CA THR A 35 -8.21 -1.34 -4.34
C THR A 35 -7.42 -1.74 -3.11
N ILE A 36 -6.15 -1.33 -3.02
CA ILE A 36 -5.27 -1.58 -1.86
C ILE A 36 -5.93 -1.15 -0.54
N SER A 37 -6.61 0.00 -0.52
CA SER A 37 -7.35 0.50 0.65
C SER A 37 -8.52 -0.40 1.06
N HIS A 38 -9.16 -1.05 0.09
CA HIS A 38 -10.24 -2.00 0.34
C HIS A 38 -9.68 -3.31 0.93
N CYS A 39 -8.65 -3.89 0.31
CA CYS A 39 -7.99 -5.10 0.84
C CYS A 39 -7.44 -4.88 2.25
N ARG A 40 -6.90 -3.68 2.54
CA ARG A 40 -6.43 -3.33 3.89
C ARG A 40 -7.54 -3.45 4.94
N GLN A 41 -8.72 -2.91 4.63
CA GLN A 41 -9.86 -2.94 5.55
C GLN A 41 -10.45 -4.36 5.64
N LYS A 42 -10.65 -5.02 4.49
CA LYS A 42 -11.22 -6.37 4.38
C LYS A 42 -10.38 -7.42 5.14
N TYR A 43 -9.06 -7.39 4.99
CA TYR A 43 -8.15 -8.38 5.58
C TYR A 43 -7.49 -7.92 6.89
N GLY A 44 -7.85 -6.74 7.41
CA GLY A 44 -7.32 -6.22 8.67
C GLY A 44 -5.80 -5.97 8.64
N ILE A 45 -5.30 -5.44 7.52
CA ILE A 45 -3.87 -5.17 7.32
C ILE A 45 -3.53 -3.84 7.97
N GLN A 46 -2.44 -3.82 8.74
CA GLN A 46 -2.09 -2.65 9.53
C GLN A 46 -1.69 -1.44 8.67
N SER A 47 -0.97 -1.67 7.58
CA SER A 47 -0.39 -0.62 6.74
C SER A 47 -0.64 -0.84 5.25
N HIS A 48 -0.89 0.26 4.55
CA HIS A 48 -0.94 0.29 3.09
C HIS A 48 0.39 -0.14 2.46
N ALA A 49 1.52 0.26 3.06
CA ALA A 49 2.86 -0.10 2.60
C ALA A 49 3.11 -1.62 2.63
N THR A 50 2.47 -2.34 3.56
CA THR A 50 2.58 -3.80 3.64
C THR A 50 2.02 -4.46 2.37
N VAL A 51 0.85 -4.00 1.91
CA VAL A 51 0.23 -4.51 0.68
C VAL A 51 1.05 -4.13 -0.54
N LEU A 52 1.53 -2.89 -0.62
CA LEU A 52 2.43 -2.45 -1.69
C LEU A 52 3.68 -3.31 -1.78
N ASN A 53 4.29 -3.66 -0.64
CA ASN A 53 5.46 -4.53 -0.64
C ASN A 53 5.15 -5.95 -1.14
N TRP A 54 3.94 -6.47 -0.88
CA TRP A 54 3.52 -7.74 -1.44
C TRP A 54 3.27 -7.66 -2.95
N LEU A 55 2.66 -6.58 -3.44
CA LEU A 55 2.48 -6.34 -4.87
C LEU A 55 3.83 -6.17 -5.60
N ARG A 56 4.82 -5.57 -4.95
CA ARG A 56 6.18 -5.46 -5.49
C ARG A 56 6.92 -6.80 -5.53
N LYS A 57 6.68 -7.67 -4.54
CA LYS A 57 7.39 -8.93 -4.41
C LYS A 57 6.75 -10.09 -5.19
N TYR A 58 5.43 -10.11 -5.25
CA TYR A 58 4.63 -11.22 -5.78
C TYR A 58 3.75 -10.82 -6.96
N GLY A 59 3.62 -9.52 -7.25
CA GLY A 59 2.88 -9.05 -8.42
C GLY A 59 3.73 -9.11 -9.69
N ASN A 60 3.04 -9.16 -10.82
CA ASN A 60 3.60 -9.14 -12.17
C ASN A 60 3.75 -7.72 -12.73
N PHE A 61 3.33 -6.71 -11.97
CA PHE A 61 3.45 -5.32 -12.40
C PHE A 61 4.92 -4.90 -12.48
N ASP A 62 5.32 -4.31 -13.62
CA ASP A 62 6.68 -3.84 -13.83
C ASP A 62 6.89 -2.51 -13.07
N TRP A 63 7.42 -2.62 -11.85
CA TRP A 63 7.68 -1.48 -10.97
C TRP A 63 8.94 -0.70 -11.37
N ASP A 64 9.85 -1.31 -12.13
CA ASP A 64 11.13 -0.72 -12.52
C ASP A 64 10.95 0.28 -13.67
N TYR A 65 10.01 -0.01 -14.57
CA TYR A 65 9.62 0.89 -15.68
C TYR A 65 8.51 1.89 -15.33
N GLN A 66 8.30 2.21 -14.05
CA GLN A 66 7.47 3.36 -13.70
C GLN A 66 8.19 4.63 -14.14
N ARG A 67 7.82 5.13 -15.33
CA ARG A 67 8.35 6.35 -15.94
C ARG A 67 8.65 7.37 -14.84
N PRO A 68 9.92 7.66 -14.53
CA PRO A 68 10.19 8.70 -13.59
C PRO A 68 9.66 9.97 -14.26
N HIS A 69 8.64 10.58 -13.66
CA HIS A 69 8.28 11.96 -13.97
C HIS A 69 9.41 12.85 -13.45
N THR A 70 10.62 12.69 -13.99
CA THR A 70 11.68 13.68 -13.86
C THR A 70 11.20 14.90 -14.61
N MET A 71 10.50 15.78 -13.90
CA MET A 71 10.20 17.12 -14.38
C MET A 71 11.54 17.84 -14.48
N GLN A 72 12.05 17.98 -15.70
CA GLN A 72 13.22 18.82 -15.93
C GLN A 72 12.83 20.26 -15.62
N LYS A 73 13.65 20.97 -14.83
CA LYS A 73 13.41 22.38 -14.52
C LYS A 73 13.49 23.19 -15.80
N THR A 74 12.49 24.03 -16.04
CA THR A 74 12.43 24.90 -17.21
C THR A 74 13.58 25.93 -17.15
N PRO A 75 14.18 26.33 -18.28
CA PRO A 75 15.30 27.28 -18.30
C PRO A 75 15.02 28.63 -17.60
N GLU A 76 13.76 29.04 -17.48
CA GLU A 76 13.33 30.24 -16.73
C GLU A 76 13.51 30.16 -15.20
N GLN A 77 13.78 28.96 -14.65
CA GLN A 77 13.97 28.75 -13.21
C GLN A 77 15.46 28.65 -12.79
N ARG A 78 16.40 29.03 -13.67
CA ARG A 78 17.85 29.06 -13.38
C ARG A 78 18.33 30.45 -13.01
#